data_AF-A0A9D6JLG0-F1
#
_entry.id   AF-A0A9D6JLG0-F1
#
_cell.length_a   1.000
_cell.length_b   1.000
_cell.length_c   1.000
_cell.angle_alpha   90.00
_cell.angle_beta   90.00
_cell.angle_gamma   90.00
#
_symmetry.space_group_name_H-M   'P 1'
#
loop_
_entity.id
_entity.type
_entity.pdbx_description
1 polymer ?
#
loop_
_entity_poly.entity_id
_entity_poly.type
_entity_poly.pdbx_seq_one_letter_code
_entity_poly.pdbx_strand_id
1 'polypeptide(L)' 'MATIELNEENFESTVTNNDIVIVDFWAPWCGPCKSFGPIYESVSEKHP' A
#
# COMPACT_ATOMS: atom_id res chain seq x y z
N MET A 1 -4.91 9.44 3.12
CA MET A 1 -3.88 8.95 4.07
C MET A 1 -2.73 8.41 3.24
N ALA A 2 -1.46 8.69 3.56
CA ALA A 2 -0.35 8.44 2.63
C ALA A 2 -0.23 6.96 2.23
N THR A 3 -0.32 6.03 3.18
CA THR A 3 -0.43 4.58 2.97
C THR A 3 -0.77 3.96 4.32
N ILE A 4 -1.21 2.69 4.35
CA ILE A 4 -1.33 1.91 5.59
C ILE A 4 -0.46 0.66 5.47
N GLU A 5 0.20 0.27 6.56
CA GLU A 5 0.95 -0.99 6.59
C GLU A 5 -0.04 -2.15 6.75
N LEU A 6 0.01 -3.08 5.81
CA LEU A 6 -0.82 -4.28 5.83
C LEU A 6 -0.10 -5.43 6.52
N ASN A 7 -0.82 -6.12 7.40
CA ASN A 7 -0.39 -7.31 8.11
C ASN A 7 -1.55 -8.32 8.17
N GLU A 8 -1.31 -9.48 8.76
CA GLU A 8 -2.31 -10.55 8.84
C GLU A 8 -3.62 -10.12 9.54
N GLU A 9 -3.56 -9.17 10.48
CA GLU A 9 -4.71 -8.74 11.27
C GLU A 9 -5.65 -7.81 10.48
N ASN A 10 -5.11 -7.00 9.56
CA ASN A 10 -5.87 -5.96 8.86
C ASN A 10 -6.03 -6.19 7.35
N PHE A 11 -5.39 -7.22 6.78
CA PHE A 11 -5.39 -7.45 5.35
C PHE A 11 -6.79 -7.78 4.82
N GLU A 12 -7.47 -8.77 5.41
CA GLU A 12 -8.78 -9.24 4.96
C GLU A 12 -9.82 -8.11 5.01
N SER A 13 -9.88 -7.41 6.14
CA SER A 13 -10.82 -6.30 6.31
C SER A 13 -10.52 -5.14 5.36
N THR A 14 -9.25 -4.88 5.03
CA THR A 14 -8.89 -3.83 4.08
C THR A 14 -9.32 -4.20 2.66
N VAL A 15 -9.02 -5.41 2.20
CA VAL A 15 -9.33 -5.81 0.80
C VAL A 15 -10.81 -6.08 0.55
N THR A 16 -11.60 -6.32 1.59
CA THR A 16 -13.05 -6.62 1.47
C THR A 16 -13.94 -5.39 1.68
N ASN A 17 -13.52 -4.41 2.50
CA ASN A 17 -14.33 -3.22 2.81
C ASN A 17 -14.06 -2.02 1.90
N ASN A 18 -13.21 -2.16 0.88
CA ASN A 18 -12.89 -1.12 -0.09
C ASN A 18 -13.19 -1.61 -1.51
N ASP A 19 -13.76 -0.74 -2.35
CA ASP A 19 -14.10 -1.09 -3.74
C ASP A 19 -12.85 -1.38 -4.59
N ILE A 20 -11.77 -0.63 -4.36
CA ILE A 20 -10.48 -0.77 -5.05
C ILE A 20 -9.37 -0.62 -4.03
N VAL A 21 -8.42 -1.56 -4.05
CA VAL A 21 -7.22 -1.53 -3.20
C VAL A 21 -5.98 -1.79 -4.06
N ILE A 22 -4.96 -0.95 -3.89
CA ILE A 22 -3.63 -1.18 -4.45
C ILE A 22 -2.74 -1.69 -3.31
N VAL A 23 -2.15 -2.87 -3.50
CA VAL A 23 -1.27 -3.50 -2.51
C VAL A 23 0.16 -3.52 -3.03
N ASP A 24 1.08 -2.88 -2.31
CA ASP A 24 2.52 -2.95 -2.57
C ASP A 24 3.15 -4.13 -1.80
N PHE A 25 3.33 -5.26 -2.48
CA PHE A 25 4.08 -6.39 -1.92
C PHE A 25 5.58 -6.14 -2.09
N TRP A 26 6.23 -5.66 -1.03
CA TRP A 26 7.63 -5.28 -1.03
C TRP A 26 8.45 -6.05 0.02
N ALA A 27 9.76 -5.83 0.00
CA ALA A 27 10.68 -6.33 1.03
C ALA A 27 11.83 -5.35 1.27
N PRO A 28 12.47 -5.32 2.46
CA PRO A 28 13.55 -4.38 2.79
C PRO A 28 14.77 -4.43 1.84
N TRP A 29 14.99 -5.61 1.25
CA TRP A 29 16.07 -5.88 0.29
C TRP A 29 15.67 -5.61 -1.17
N CYS A 30 14.40 -5.32 -1.46
CA CYS A 30 13.95 -4.96 -2.80
C CYS A 30 14.29 -3.49 -3.10
N GLY A 31 15.43 -3.25 -3.75
CA GLY A 31 15.84 -1.91 -4.19
C GLY A 31 14.78 -1.20 -5.04
N PRO A 32 14.29 -1.80 -6.14
CA PRO A 32 13.27 -1.19 -6.99
C PRO A 32 11.96 -0.86 -6.27
N CYS A 33 11.50 -1.73 -5.36
CA CYS A 33 10.28 -1.50 -4.59
C CYS A 33 10.41 -0.25 -3.71
N LYS A 34 11.54 -0.11 -3.00
CA LYS A 34 11.81 1.08 -2.18
C LYS A 34 11.85 2.37 -2.99
N SER A 35 12.38 2.33 -4.22
CA SER A 35 12.37 3.49 -5.10
C SER A 35 10.96 3.89 -5.56
N PHE A 36 10.02 2.93 -5.59
CA PHE A 36 8.65 3.18 -6.02
C PHE A 36 7.70 3.55 -4.88
N GLY A 37 8.06 3.27 -3.61
CA GLY A 37 7.27 3.62 -2.41
C GLY A 37 6.70 5.05 -2.42
N PRO A 38 7.50 6.11 -2.68
CA PRO A 38 6.99 7.49 -2.73
C PRO A 38 5.91 7.74 -3.81
N ILE A 39 5.88 6.93 -4.87
CA ILE A 39 4.85 7.01 -5.91
C ILE A 39 3.52 6.50 -5.35
N TYR A 40 3.51 5.38 -4.63
CA TYR A 40 2.30 4.85 -3.99
C TYR A 40 1.75 5.84 -2.95
N GLU A 41 2.62 6.45 -2.14
CA GLU A 41 2.23 7.48 -1.18
C GLU A 41 1.54 8.66 -1.88
N SER A 42 2.15 9.18 -2.95
CA SER A 42 1.59 10.31 -3.71
C SER A 42 0.24 9.97 -4.36
N VAL A 43 0.07 8.74 -4.86
CA VAL A 43 -1.21 8.31 -5.47
C VAL A 43 -2.31 8.21 -4.41
N SER A 44 -2.02 7.63 -3.25
CA SER A 44 -2.98 7.51 -2.13
C SER A 44 -3.38 8.87 -1.55
N GLU A 45 -2.49 9.86 -1.55
CA GLU A 45 -2.85 11.24 -1.17
C GLU A 45 -3.78 11.91 -2.18
N LYS A 46 -3.59 11.65 -3.48
CA LYS A 46 -4.42 12.22 -4.56
C LYS A 46 -5.78 11.53 -4.68
N HIS A 47 -5.88 10.28 -4.24
CA HIS A 47 -7.06 9.44 -4.33
C HIS A 47 -7.35 8.81 -2.96
N PRO A 48 -7.87 9.59 -1.99
CA PRO A 48 -8.10 9.15 -0.62
C PRO A 48 -9.28 8.18 -0.47
#